data_AF-A0A2W2BVQ7-F1
#
_entry.id   AF-A0A2W2BVQ7-F1
#
_cell.length_a   1.000
_cell.length_b   1.000
_cell.length_c   1.000
_cell.angle_alpha   90.00
_cell.angle_beta   90.00
_cell.angle_gamma   90.00
#
_symmetry.space_group_name_H-M   'P 1'
#
loop_
_entity.id
_entity.type
_entity.pdbx_description
1 polymer ?
#
loop_
_entity_poly.entity_id
_entity_poly.type
_entity_poly.pdbx_seq_one_letter_code
_entity_poly.pdbx_strand_id
1 'polypeptide(L)'
;MPKQRLDALTDGVFAFAMTLLVISLDLPSDAQVTNAGQLLGLLAQLQDTLLVYVISFVVLGARWIRNAKDHGSETWCSYGYAWAVIIHLFFVTLIPFSTKLVGLYGEFWPAVCLYAANTILTALSSMRAADLLAKEEQEPKPLDARLDLTVLIVTALLSCALAFLAPGYSMYAYLLNAGSPFLRRALHRPHHGS
;
A
#
# COMPACT_ATOMS: atom_id res chain seq x y z
N MET A 1 -4.14 -5.52 -26.18
CA MET A 1 -3.06 -6.45 -25.74
C MET A 1 -3.69 -7.58 -24.94
N PRO A 2 -3.16 -8.82 -24.93
CA PRO A 2 -3.73 -9.87 -24.07
C PRO A 2 -3.69 -9.44 -22.59
N LYS A 3 -4.85 -9.38 -21.93
CA LYS A 3 -4.97 -8.91 -20.53
C LYS A 3 -4.11 -9.74 -19.57
N GLN A 4 -4.06 -11.05 -19.79
CA GLN A 4 -3.23 -11.99 -19.01
C GLN A 4 -1.75 -11.61 -18.91
N ARG A 5 -1.17 -10.99 -19.96
CA ARG A 5 0.24 -10.55 -19.90
C ARG A 5 0.44 -9.39 -18.92
N LEU A 6 -0.55 -8.51 -18.83
CA LEU A 6 -0.54 -7.37 -17.94
C LEU A 6 -0.82 -7.79 -16.49
N ASP A 7 -1.72 -8.75 -16.30
CA ASP A 7 -1.99 -9.36 -15.00
C ASP A 7 -0.74 -10.07 -14.46
N ALA A 8 -0.07 -10.87 -15.30
CA ALA A 8 1.18 -11.53 -14.92
C ALA A 8 2.32 -10.54 -14.59
N LEU A 9 2.42 -9.43 -15.34
CA LEU A 9 3.36 -8.35 -15.01
C LEU A 9 3.02 -7.70 -13.67
N THR A 10 1.73 -7.47 -13.42
CA THR A 10 1.23 -6.89 -12.17
C THR A 10 1.57 -7.80 -10.98
N ASP A 11 1.28 -9.09 -11.07
CA ASP A 11 1.64 -10.08 -10.06
C ASP A 11 3.15 -10.10 -9.79
N GLY A 12 3.96 -10.10 -10.86
CA GLY A 12 5.42 -10.08 -10.76
C GLY A 12 5.94 -8.83 -10.04
N VAL A 13 5.42 -7.66 -10.37
CA VAL A 13 5.82 -6.39 -9.75
C VAL A 13 5.39 -6.29 -8.30
N PHE A 14 4.16 -6.71 -7.96
CA PHE A 14 3.71 -6.75 -6.56
C PHE A 14 4.55 -7.72 -5.73
N ALA A 15 4.84 -8.91 -6.25
CA ALA A 15 5.70 -9.89 -5.58
C ALA A 15 7.10 -9.31 -5.32
N PHE A 16 7.72 -8.68 -6.33
CA PHE A 16 9.04 -8.04 -6.18
C PHE A 16 9.01 -6.87 -5.19
N ALA A 17 7.99 -6.00 -5.25
CA ALA A 17 7.88 -4.88 -4.33
C ALA A 17 7.72 -5.37 -2.88
N MET A 18 6.88 -6.39 -2.64
CA MET A 18 6.69 -6.98 -1.32
C MET A 18 7.95 -7.64 -0.77
N THR A 19 8.76 -8.30 -1.61
CA THR A 19 10.02 -8.92 -1.17
C THR A 19 11.09 -7.87 -0.90
N LEU A 20 11.18 -6.81 -1.70
CA LEU A 20 12.12 -5.71 -1.49
C LEU A 20 11.91 -4.97 -0.17
N LEU A 21 10.69 -4.97 0.37
CA LEU A 21 10.41 -4.36 1.67
C LEU A 21 11.31 -4.90 2.78
N VAL A 22 11.69 -6.19 2.74
CA VAL A 22 12.50 -6.82 3.79
C VAL A 22 13.90 -6.21 3.87
N ILE A 23 14.41 -5.63 2.78
CA ILE A 23 15.71 -4.96 2.72
C ILE A 23 15.70 -3.66 3.54
N SER A 24 14.52 -3.15 3.88
CA SER A 24 14.38 -2.02 4.81
C SER A 24 14.67 -2.41 6.25
N LEU A 25 14.67 -3.71 6.59
CA LEU A 25 14.98 -4.22 7.92
C LEU A 25 16.50 -4.47 8.04
N ASP A 26 17.32 -3.44 7.87
CA ASP A 26 18.77 -3.52 8.00
C ASP A 26 19.25 -3.15 9.41
N LEU A 27 20.24 -3.89 9.89
CA LEU A 27 20.99 -3.55 11.10
C LEU A 27 22.15 -2.60 10.75
N PRO A 28 22.59 -1.73 11.68
CA PRO A 28 23.75 -0.87 11.44
C PRO A 28 24.99 -1.69 11.09
N SER A 29 25.63 -1.36 9.96
CA SER A 29 26.78 -2.10 9.43
C SER A 29 28.03 -2.06 10.33
N ASP A 30 28.10 -1.09 11.24
CA ASP A 30 29.17 -0.87 12.20
C ASP A 30 28.88 -1.46 13.60
N ALA A 31 27.72 -2.11 13.79
CA ALA A 31 27.34 -2.69 15.05
C ALA A 31 28.27 -3.86 15.46
N GLN A 32 29.00 -3.69 16.57
CA GLN A 32 29.82 -4.76 17.14
C GLN A 32 29.04 -5.54 18.20
N VAL A 33 28.55 -6.72 17.82
CA VAL A 33 27.81 -7.62 18.72
C VAL A 33 28.77 -8.62 19.35
N THR A 34 29.01 -8.48 20.65
CA THR A 34 29.90 -9.35 21.45
C THR A 34 29.15 -10.25 22.43
N ASN A 35 27.87 -9.99 22.67
CA ASN A 35 27.02 -10.80 23.55
C ASN A 35 25.53 -10.71 23.15
N ALA A 36 24.72 -11.62 23.70
CA ALA A 36 23.28 -11.70 23.40
C ALA A 36 22.49 -10.44 23.80
N GLY A 37 22.88 -9.75 24.88
CA GLY A 37 22.21 -8.52 25.32
C GLY A 37 22.34 -7.38 24.30
N GLN A 38 23.51 -7.24 23.68
CA GLN A 38 23.75 -6.27 22.61
C GLN A 38 22.92 -6.59 21.36
N LEU A 39 22.80 -7.87 20.99
CA LEU A 39 21.95 -8.29 19.88
C LEU A 39 20.48 -7.96 20.14
N LEU A 40 19.97 -8.27 21.34
CA LEU A 40 18.60 -7.96 21.73
C LEU A 40 18.33 -6.45 21.72
N GLY A 41 19.29 -5.63 22.15
CA GLY A 41 19.20 -4.18 22.08
C GLY A 41 19.08 -3.65 20.65
N LEU A 42 19.88 -4.18 19.72
CA LEU A 42 19.79 -3.82 18.30
C LEU A 42 18.46 -4.25 17.66
N LEU A 43 17.98 -5.45 17.98
CA LEU A 43 16.69 -5.92 17.50
C LEU A 43 15.53 -5.06 18.04
N ALA A 44 15.62 -4.59 19.28
CA ALA A 44 14.62 -3.69 19.86
C ALA A 44 14.58 -2.33 19.14
N GLN A 45 15.72 -1.85 18.62
CA GLN A 45 15.78 -0.61 17.84
C GLN A 45 15.10 -0.72 16.47
N LEU A 46 14.90 -1.94 15.95
CA LEU A 46 14.18 -2.16 14.68
C LEU A 46 12.66 -2.01 14.81
N GLN A 47 12.10 -1.79 16.00
CA GLN A 47 10.66 -1.77 16.22
C GLN A 47 9.88 -0.84 15.28
N ASP A 48 10.39 0.37 15.03
CA ASP A 48 9.71 1.37 14.20
C ASP A 48 9.82 0.99 12.72
N THR A 49 11.02 0.61 12.27
CA THR A 49 11.25 0.11 10.92
C THR A 49 10.43 -1.14 10.62
N LEU A 50 10.28 -2.03 11.59
CA LEU A 50 9.43 -3.22 11.51
C LEU A 50 7.95 -2.86 11.41
N LEU A 51 7.48 -1.88 12.17
CA LEU A 51 6.11 -1.40 12.09
C LEU A 51 5.81 -0.85 10.68
N VAL A 52 6.65 0.03 10.16
CA VAL A 52 6.49 0.62 8.81
C VAL A 52 6.56 -0.48 7.74
N TYR A 53 7.48 -1.44 7.88
CA TYR A 53 7.57 -2.61 7.02
C TYR A 53 6.25 -3.41 6.99
N VAL A 54 5.70 -3.77 8.15
CA VAL A 54 4.46 -4.55 8.25
C VAL A 54 3.29 -3.77 7.65
N ILE A 55 3.17 -2.48 7.94
CA ILE A 55 2.13 -1.61 7.38
C ILE A 55 2.22 -1.62 5.84
N SER A 56 3.40 -1.35 5.28
CA SER A 56 3.60 -1.33 3.84
C SER A 56 3.32 -2.68 3.18
N PHE A 57 3.74 -3.78 3.81
CA PHE A 57 3.49 -5.13 3.32
C PHE A 57 1.99 -5.43 3.26
N VAL A 58 1.26 -5.11 4.33
CA VAL A 58 -0.21 -5.28 4.39
C VAL A 58 -0.91 -4.40 3.36
N VAL A 59 -0.48 -3.14 3.20
CA VAL A 59 -1.04 -2.23 2.18
C VAL A 59 -0.86 -2.79 0.77
N LEU A 60 0.35 -3.25 0.42
CA LEU A 60 0.63 -3.87 -0.88
C LEU A 60 -0.16 -5.16 -1.07
N GLY A 61 -0.16 -6.05 -0.06
CA GLY A 61 -0.87 -7.33 -0.11
C GLY A 61 -2.38 -7.15 -0.27
N ALA A 62 -3.00 -6.23 0.49
CA ALA A 62 -4.41 -5.91 0.35
C ALA A 62 -4.73 -5.34 -1.04
N ARG A 63 -3.84 -4.51 -1.61
CA ARG A 63 -3.99 -3.98 -2.96
C ARG A 63 -3.88 -5.07 -4.02
N TRP A 64 -2.90 -5.96 -3.89
CA TRP A 64 -2.72 -7.11 -4.77
C TRP A 64 -3.93 -8.05 -4.74
N ILE A 65 -4.47 -8.38 -3.56
CA ILE A 65 -5.69 -9.20 -3.42
C ILE A 65 -6.88 -8.57 -4.16
N ARG A 66 -6.99 -7.23 -4.16
CA ARG A 66 -8.04 -6.53 -4.92
C ARG A 66 -7.81 -6.67 -6.42
N ASN A 67 -6.59 -6.42 -6.87
CA ASN A 67 -6.24 -6.55 -8.29
C ASN A 67 -6.46 -7.98 -8.80
N ALA A 68 -6.07 -9.00 -8.03
CA ALA A 68 -6.23 -10.40 -8.38
C ALA A 68 -7.70 -10.82 -8.56
N LYS A 69 -8.65 -10.12 -7.91
CA LYS A 69 -10.10 -10.36 -8.11
C LYS A 69 -10.61 -9.80 -9.42
N ASP A 70 -9.93 -8.83 -10.01
CA ASP A 70 -10.31 -8.17 -11.27
C ASP A 70 -9.77 -8.91 -12.52
N HIS A 71 -9.12 -10.08 -12.31
CA HIS A 71 -8.53 -10.93 -13.37
C HIS A 71 -9.55 -11.72 -14.22
N GLY A 72 -10.86 -11.59 -13.98
CA GLY A 72 -11.88 -12.40 -14.63
C GLY A 72 -12.83 -11.60 -15.50
N SER A 73 -12.50 -11.36 -16.78
CA SER A 73 -13.53 -11.04 -17.80
C SER A 73 -12.98 -11.00 -19.22
N GLU A 74 -11.83 -10.35 -19.47
CA GLU A 74 -11.44 -9.97 -20.83
C GLU A 74 -10.22 -10.69 -21.38
N THR A 75 -10.30 -11.12 -22.64
CA THR A 75 -9.13 -11.66 -23.38
C THR A 75 -8.19 -10.56 -23.88
N TRP A 76 -8.69 -9.34 -24.08
CA TRP A 76 -7.95 -8.22 -24.65
C TRP A 76 -8.26 -6.93 -23.90
N CYS A 77 -7.24 -6.16 -23.54
CA CYS A 77 -7.38 -4.84 -22.92
C CYS A 77 -6.95 -3.71 -23.89
N SER A 78 -7.51 -2.52 -23.69
CA SER A 78 -7.14 -1.32 -24.44
C SER A 78 -5.72 -0.83 -24.13
N TYR A 79 -5.16 -0.04 -25.06
CA TYR A 79 -3.87 0.62 -24.86
C TYR A 79 -3.89 1.63 -23.70
N GLY A 80 -5.02 2.31 -23.50
CA GLY A 80 -5.20 3.27 -22.41
C GLY A 80 -5.18 2.59 -21.04
N TYR A 81 -5.88 1.46 -20.90
CA TYR A 81 -5.85 0.64 -19.68
C TYR A 81 -4.43 0.14 -19.38
N ALA A 82 -3.74 -0.38 -20.41
CA ALA A 82 -2.37 -0.88 -20.24
C ALA A 82 -1.43 0.18 -19.66
N TRP A 83 -1.45 1.42 -20.18
CA TRP A 83 -0.65 2.50 -19.62
C TRP A 83 -1.05 2.90 -18.21
N ALA A 84 -2.34 2.90 -17.89
CA ALA A 84 -2.80 3.19 -16.53
C ALA A 84 -2.26 2.16 -15.53
N VAL A 85 -2.23 0.88 -15.91
CA VAL A 85 -1.59 -0.17 -15.10
C VAL A 85 -0.08 0.06 -15.00
N ILE A 86 0.63 0.36 -16.09
CA ILE A 86 2.08 0.65 -16.02
C ILE A 86 2.40 1.82 -15.07
N ILE A 87 1.62 2.90 -15.12
CA ILE A 87 1.76 4.04 -14.19
C ILE A 87 1.49 3.60 -12.75
N HIS A 88 0.47 2.76 -12.54
CA HIS A 88 0.19 2.19 -11.22
C HIS A 88 1.37 1.36 -10.69
N LEU A 89 1.92 0.47 -11.52
CA LEU A 89 3.07 -0.37 -11.18
C LEU A 89 4.31 0.47 -10.87
N PHE A 90 4.53 1.59 -11.58
CA PHE A 90 5.59 2.54 -11.24
C PHE A 90 5.48 3.07 -9.81
N PHE A 91 4.30 3.45 -9.33
CA PHE A 91 4.16 3.89 -7.94
C PHE A 91 4.30 2.73 -6.95
N VAL A 92 3.85 1.52 -7.31
CA VAL A 92 4.06 0.32 -6.49
C VAL A 92 5.55 0.04 -6.28
N THR A 93 6.39 0.17 -7.31
CA THR A 93 7.85 -0.04 -7.17
C THR A 93 8.55 1.00 -6.32
N LEU A 94 7.94 2.17 -6.09
CA LEU A 94 8.47 3.21 -5.20
C LEU A 94 8.11 2.97 -3.72
N ILE A 95 7.14 2.10 -3.42
CA ILE A 95 6.71 1.83 -2.04
C ILE A 95 7.87 1.33 -1.15
N PRO A 96 8.71 0.38 -1.57
CA PRO A 96 9.86 -0.06 -0.78
C PRO A 96 10.83 1.08 -0.43
N PHE A 97 11.14 1.93 -1.40
CA PHE A 97 11.99 3.10 -1.17
C PHE A 97 11.37 4.04 -0.12
N SER A 98 10.10 4.43 -0.30
CA SER A 98 9.44 5.32 0.65
C SER A 98 9.28 4.70 2.04
N THR A 99 9.12 3.38 2.13
CA THR A 99 9.07 2.63 3.40
C THR A 99 10.41 2.71 4.12
N LYS A 100 11.51 2.44 3.41
CA LYS A 100 12.87 2.56 3.98
C LYS A 100 13.15 3.99 4.45
N LEU A 101 12.72 4.99 3.69
CA LEU A 101 12.91 6.38 4.06
C LEU A 101 12.21 6.72 5.40
N VAL A 102 10.99 6.23 5.61
CA VAL A 102 10.28 6.41 6.89
C VAL A 102 10.93 5.59 8.00
N GLY A 103 11.39 4.37 7.73
CA GLY A 103 12.10 3.56 8.73
C GLY A 103 13.37 4.25 9.26
N LEU A 104 14.11 4.94 8.40
CA LEU A 104 15.34 5.64 8.78
C LEU A 104 15.10 7.06 9.32
N TYR A 105 14.10 7.77 8.79
CA TYR A 105 13.89 9.20 9.03
C TYR A 105 12.45 9.53 9.45
N GLY A 106 11.75 8.59 10.08
CA GLY A 106 10.34 8.73 10.48
C GLY A 106 10.08 9.88 11.45
N GLU A 107 11.11 10.32 12.18
CA GLU A 107 11.09 11.51 13.03
C GLU A 107 11.05 12.84 12.25
N PHE A 108 11.28 12.80 10.94
CA PHE A 108 11.24 13.97 10.07
C PHE A 108 10.00 13.94 9.18
N TRP A 109 9.18 14.99 9.28
CA TRP A 109 7.95 15.11 8.48
C TRP A 109 8.11 14.87 6.96
N PRO A 110 9.23 15.25 6.28
CA PRO A 110 9.35 15.01 4.85
C PRO A 110 9.34 13.52 4.47
N ALA A 111 9.89 12.65 5.32
CA ALA A 111 9.92 11.21 5.07
C ALA A 111 8.49 10.64 5.09
N VAL A 112 7.71 11.00 6.12
CA VAL A 112 6.31 10.60 6.26
C VAL A 112 5.45 11.17 5.13
N CYS A 113 5.63 12.45 4.79
CA CYS A 113 4.89 13.09 3.70
C CYS A 113 5.19 12.45 2.33
N LEU A 114 6.44 12.04 2.08
CA LEU A 114 6.82 11.37 0.84
C LEU A 114 6.19 9.97 0.74
N TYR A 115 6.14 9.22 1.84
CA TYR A 115 5.43 7.95 1.90
C TYR A 115 3.91 8.12 1.68
N ALA A 116 3.31 9.11 2.34
CA ALA A 116 1.90 9.44 2.17
C ALA A 116 1.58 9.81 0.72
N ALA A 117 2.41 10.67 0.11
CA ALA A 117 2.26 11.06 -1.29
C ALA A 117 2.36 9.85 -2.23
N ASN A 118 3.37 8.99 -2.06
CA ASN A 118 3.50 7.79 -2.88
C ASN A 118 2.28 6.87 -2.73
N THR A 119 1.81 6.65 -1.50
CA THR A 119 0.63 5.84 -1.21
C THR A 119 -0.65 6.40 -1.85
N ILE A 120 -0.84 7.73 -1.82
CA ILE A 120 -1.95 8.41 -2.49
C ILE A 120 -1.85 8.22 -4.00
N LEU A 121 -0.66 8.38 -4.59
CA LEU A 121 -0.45 8.19 -6.03
C LEU A 121 -0.68 6.73 -6.45
N THR A 122 -0.29 5.76 -5.63
CA THR A 122 -0.64 4.34 -5.82
C THR A 122 -2.16 4.12 -5.80
N ALA A 123 -2.89 4.79 -4.89
CA ALA A 123 -4.35 4.69 -4.83
C ALA A 123 -5.03 5.35 -6.04
N LEU A 124 -4.63 6.57 -6.41
CA LEU A 124 -5.21 7.33 -7.52
C LEU A 124 -4.95 6.65 -8.87
N SER A 125 -3.74 6.15 -9.09
CA SER A 125 -3.41 5.38 -10.31
C SER A 125 -4.22 4.09 -10.41
N SER A 126 -4.42 3.38 -9.29
CA SER A 126 -5.29 2.20 -9.23
C SER A 126 -6.76 2.54 -9.50
N MET A 127 -7.27 3.65 -8.96
CA MET A 127 -8.62 4.15 -9.27
C MET A 127 -8.76 4.41 -10.77
N ARG A 128 -7.79 5.10 -11.37
CA ARG A 128 -7.80 5.43 -12.79
C ARG A 128 -7.80 4.19 -13.68
N ALA A 129 -6.97 3.19 -13.37
CA ALA A 129 -6.92 1.92 -14.08
C ALA A 129 -8.26 1.19 -13.99
N ALA A 130 -8.86 1.15 -12.81
CA ALA A 130 -10.15 0.51 -12.61
C ALA A 130 -11.32 1.26 -13.29
N ASP A 131 -11.30 2.59 -13.34
CA ASP A 131 -12.32 3.37 -14.07
C ASP A 131 -12.20 3.18 -15.59
N LEU A 132 -11.01 2.84 -16.13
CA LEU A 132 -10.87 2.43 -17.53
C LEU A 132 -11.44 1.04 -17.75
N LEU A 133 -11.11 0.10 -16.87
CA LEU A 133 -11.61 -1.27 -16.97
C LEU A 133 -13.14 -1.31 -16.88
N ALA A 134 -13.74 -0.61 -15.91
CA ALA A 134 -15.19 -0.51 -15.78
C ALA A 134 -15.88 0.10 -17.01
N LYS A 135 -15.20 1.00 -17.74
CA LYS A 135 -15.71 1.54 -19.01
C LYS A 135 -15.62 0.54 -20.16
N GLU A 136 -14.58 -0.28 -20.18
CA GLU A 136 -14.40 -1.36 -21.18
C GLU A 136 -15.41 -2.50 -20.93
N GLU A 137 -15.56 -2.92 -19.68
CA GLU A 137 -16.46 -4.01 -19.26
C GLU A 137 -17.94 -3.58 -19.19
N GLN A 138 -18.24 -2.27 -19.23
CA GLN A 138 -19.57 -1.69 -19.00
C GLN A 138 -20.20 -2.06 -17.65
N GLU A 139 -19.39 -2.55 -16.71
CA GLU A 139 -19.83 -2.90 -15.36
C GLU A 139 -19.39 -1.84 -14.35
N PRO A 140 -20.32 -1.35 -13.49
CA PRO A 140 -19.96 -0.40 -12.46
C PRO A 140 -19.08 -1.07 -11.41
N LYS A 141 -17.98 -0.41 -11.05
CA LYS A 141 -17.07 -0.90 -10.02
C LYS A 141 -17.81 -1.11 -8.68
N PRO A 142 -17.57 -2.23 -7.96
CA PRO A 142 -18.19 -2.44 -6.65
C PRO A 142 -17.81 -1.31 -5.69
N LEU A 143 -18.82 -0.79 -4.96
CA LEU A 143 -18.69 0.27 -3.96
C LEU A 143 -17.54 0.00 -2.98
N ASP A 144 -17.43 -1.26 -2.57
CA ASP A 144 -16.37 -1.82 -1.76
C ASP A 144 -14.98 -1.40 -2.21
N ALA A 145 -14.64 -1.57 -3.49
CA ALA A 145 -13.30 -1.29 -3.99
C ALA A 145 -12.99 0.21 -3.95
N ARG A 146 -14.00 1.08 -4.14
CA ARG A 146 -13.86 2.52 -3.98
C ARG A 146 -13.63 2.89 -2.51
N LEU A 147 -14.39 2.29 -1.59
CA LEU A 147 -14.24 2.52 -0.15
C LEU A 147 -12.83 2.20 0.35
N ASP A 148 -12.22 1.07 -0.05
CA ASP A 148 -10.85 0.74 0.37
C ASP A 148 -9.82 1.77 -0.10
N LEU A 149 -9.98 2.26 -1.33
CA LEU A 149 -9.08 3.27 -1.91
C LEU A 149 -9.25 4.62 -1.20
N THR A 150 -10.50 5.02 -0.93
CA THR A 150 -10.80 6.23 -0.18
C THR A 150 -10.26 6.16 1.25
N VAL A 151 -10.44 5.03 1.96
CA VAL A 151 -9.88 4.84 3.31
C VAL A 151 -8.35 4.93 3.27
N LEU A 152 -7.68 4.34 2.27
CA LEU A 152 -6.24 4.48 2.12
C LEU A 152 -5.80 5.93 1.89
N ILE A 153 -6.50 6.68 1.04
CA ILE A 153 -6.20 8.09 0.78
C ILE A 153 -6.40 8.93 2.05
N VAL A 154 -7.51 8.74 2.75
CA VAL A 154 -7.83 9.48 3.98
C VAL A 154 -6.81 9.19 5.07
N THR A 155 -6.44 7.93 5.27
CA THR A 155 -5.42 7.54 6.26
C THR A 155 -4.03 8.07 5.89
N ALA A 156 -3.68 8.14 4.59
CA ALA A 156 -2.44 8.76 4.13
C ALA A 156 -2.42 10.28 4.36
N LEU A 157 -3.51 10.98 4.07
CA LEU A 157 -3.65 12.40 4.35
C LEU A 157 -3.59 12.68 5.86
N LEU A 158 -4.24 11.84 6.67
CA LEU A 158 -4.18 11.93 8.13
C LEU A 158 -2.75 11.71 8.64
N SER A 159 -2.04 10.69 8.13
CA SER A 159 -0.63 10.45 8.46
C SER A 159 0.24 11.66 8.10
N CYS A 160 0.03 12.26 6.93
CA CYS A 160 0.75 13.46 6.48
C CYS A 160 0.48 14.65 7.42
N ALA A 161 -0.78 14.87 7.82
CA ALA A 161 -1.14 15.93 8.75
C ALA A 161 -0.54 15.71 10.15
N LEU A 162 -0.59 14.48 10.66
CA LEU A 162 0.01 14.10 11.95
C LEU A 162 1.53 14.26 11.94
N ALA A 163 2.17 14.14 10.78
CA ALA A 163 3.62 14.28 10.65
C ALA A 163 4.13 15.67 11.07
N PHE A 164 3.30 16.70 11.01
CA PHE A 164 3.68 18.04 11.48
C PHE A 164 3.63 18.20 13.00
N LEU A 165 2.89 17.32 13.69
CA LEU A 165 2.66 17.38 15.14
C LEU A 165 3.49 16.34 15.89
N ALA A 166 3.53 15.12 15.35
CA ALA A 166 4.11 13.94 15.97
C ALA A 166 4.57 12.92 14.89
N PRO A 167 5.69 13.20 14.17
CA PRO A 167 6.21 12.35 13.10
C PRO A 167 6.31 10.86 13.47
N GLY A 168 6.92 10.54 14.63
CA GLY A 168 7.09 9.14 15.07
C GLY A 168 5.80 8.35 15.26
N TYR A 169 4.66 9.03 15.51
CA TYR A 169 3.35 8.37 15.67
C TYR A 169 2.48 8.41 14.41
N SER A 170 2.95 9.04 13.34
CA SER A 170 2.11 9.32 12.17
C SER A 170 1.70 8.07 11.41
N MET A 171 2.61 7.09 11.34
CA MET A 171 2.37 5.83 10.64
C MET A 171 1.27 4.97 11.26
N TYR A 172 0.96 5.16 12.56
CA TYR A 172 -0.13 4.45 13.21
C TYR A 172 -1.50 4.77 12.60
N ALA A 173 -1.65 5.92 11.92
CA ALA A 173 -2.87 6.26 11.18
C ALA A 173 -3.23 5.20 10.12
N TYR A 174 -2.23 4.52 9.55
CA TYR A 174 -2.45 3.46 8.57
C TYR A 174 -3.04 2.18 9.16
N LEU A 175 -2.96 1.96 10.48
CA LEU A 175 -3.60 0.81 11.14
C LEU A 175 -5.12 0.86 11.01
N LEU A 176 -5.71 2.04 10.79
CA LEU A 176 -7.13 2.19 10.48
C LEU A 176 -7.53 1.43 9.20
N ASN A 177 -6.61 1.21 8.26
CA ASN A 177 -6.87 0.41 7.06
C ASN A 177 -7.15 -1.06 7.41
N ALA A 178 -6.58 -1.59 8.49
CA ALA A 178 -6.89 -2.95 8.96
C ALA A 178 -8.37 -3.08 9.41
N GLY A 179 -9.00 -1.96 9.76
CA GLY A 179 -10.42 -1.86 10.09
C GLY A 179 -11.36 -1.84 8.88
N SER A 180 -10.87 -1.64 7.65
CA SER A 180 -11.72 -1.47 6.46
C SER A 180 -12.68 -2.64 6.21
N PRO A 181 -12.29 -3.93 6.42
CA PRO A 181 -13.20 -5.07 6.26
C PRO A 181 -14.40 -5.01 7.20
N PHE A 182 -14.24 -4.47 8.41
CA PHE A 182 -15.31 -4.31 9.39
C PHE A 182 -16.25 -3.18 9.00
N LEU A 183 -15.71 -2.06 8.50
CA LEU A 183 -16.51 -0.92 8.01
C LEU A 183 -17.42 -1.32 6.84
N ARG A 184 -16.91 -2.16 5.93
CA ARG A 184 -17.69 -2.74 4.82
C ARG A 184 -18.85 -3.59 5.33
N ARG A 185 -18.59 -4.48 6.30
CA ARG A 185 -19.65 -5.31 6.92
C ARG A 185 -20.72 -4.48 7.61
N ALA A 186 -20.34 -3.35 8.21
CA ALA A 186 -21.29 -2.45 8.85
C ALA A 186 -22.19 -1.70 7.85
N LEU A 187 -21.61 -1.24 6.72
CA LEU A 187 -22.35 -0.54 5.65
C LEU A 187 -23.25 -1.48 4.84
N HIS A 188 -22.92 -2.77 4.76
CA HIS A 188 -23.74 -3.80 4.11
C HIS A 188 -24.79 -4.44 5.05
N ARG A 189 -24.98 -3.95 6.28
CA ARG A 189 -26.10 -4.44 7.11
C ARG A 189 -27.43 -4.09 6.42
N PRO A 190 -28.27 -5.08 6.06
CA PRO A 190 -29.57 -4.78 5.48
C PRO A 190 -30.39 -4.02 6.53
N HIS A 191 -30.98 -2.88 6.12
CA HIS A 191 -32.12 -2.31 6.83
C HIS A 191 -33.27 -3.31 6.79
N HIS A 192 -33.29 -4.24 7.74
CA HIS A 192 -34.49 -5.00 8.06
C HIS A 192 -35.28 -4.25 9.11
N GLY A 193 -36.39 -3.67 8.65
CA GLY A 193 -37.61 -3.49 9.43
C GLY A 193 -37.59 -2.45 10.54
N SER A 194 -38.21 -1.31 10.27
CA SER A 194 -39.09 -0.62 11.23
C SER A 194 -40.31 -0.13 10.48
#